data_AF-A0AA95F469-F1
#
_entry.id   AF-A0AA95F469-F1
#
_cell.length_a   1.000
_cell.length_b   1.000
_cell.length_c   1.000
_cell.angle_alpha   90.00
_cell.angle_beta   90.00
_cell.angle_gamma   90.00
#
_symmetry.space_group_name_H-M   'P 1'
#
loop_
_entity.id
_entity.type
_entity.pdbx_description
1 polymer ?
#
loop_
_entity_poly.entity_id
_entity_poly.type
_entity_poly.pdbx_seq_one_letter_code
_entity_poly.pdbx_strand_id
1 'polypeptide(L)'
;MKRIEPNLLLAVTTGIALLLLILTASVFGQPGAALKYGIIVLAVVVAFVPLNALLAKRMGWARPPMVHPGAASTAAWASLFPMMVILSAAIPVFWPGHDYGLLVIIASLWFGLTVESALKARQAG
;
A
#
# COMPACT_ATOMS: atom_id res chain seq x y z
N MET A 1 -13.62 24.73 2.30
CA MET A 1 -12.58 23.69 2.47
C MET A 1 -12.69 22.73 1.30
N LYS A 2 -11.63 22.54 0.49
CA LYS A 2 -11.66 21.54 -0.59
C LYS A 2 -11.74 20.16 0.08
N ARG A 3 -12.79 19.37 -0.18
CA ARG A 3 -12.94 18.03 0.38
C ARG A 3 -11.83 17.17 -0.21
N ILE A 4 -10.97 16.60 0.63
CA ILE A 4 -9.94 15.65 0.17
C ILE A 4 -10.66 14.37 -0.23
N GLU A 5 -10.31 13.84 -1.40
CA GLU A 5 -10.85 12.60 -1.91
C GLU A 5 -10.52 11.42 -0.96
N PRO A 6 -11.51 10.61 -0.54
CA PRO A 6 -11.28 9.54 0.44
C PRO A 6 -10.24 8.50 0.03
N ASN A 7 -10.18 8.14 -1.27
CA ASN A 7 -9.21 7.18 -1.76
C ASN A 7 -7.78 7.74 -1.76
N LEU A 8 -7.63 9.04 -2.01
CA LEU A 8 -6.34 9.71 -1.88
C LEU A 8 -5.85 9.70 -0.43
N LEU A 9 -6.74 9.97 0.53
CA LEU A 9 -6.40 9.88 1.96
C LEU A 9 -5.94 8.46 2.31
N LEU A 10 -6.68 7.44 1.89
CA LEU A 10 -6.33 6.04 2.12
C LEU A 10 -4.94 5.70 1.55
N ALA A 11 -4.66 6.12 0.32
CA ALA A 11 -3.36 5.90 -0.31
C ALA A 11 -2.23 6.58 0.47
N VAL A 12 -2.41 7.84 0.85
CA VAL A 12 -1.42 8.59 1.63
C VAL A 12 -1.18 7.94 2.99
N THR A 13 -2.23 7.56 3.72
CA THR A 13 -2.09 6.90 5.02
C THR A 13 -1.37 5.57 4.89
N THR A 14 -1.67 4.78 3.86
CA THR A 14 -1.00 3.48 3.62
C THR A 14 0.45 3.68 3.20
N GLY A 15 0.76 4.73 2.43
CA GLY A 15 2.12 5.11 2.07
C GLY A 15 2.95 5.54 3.26
N ILE A 16 2.37 6.31 4.19
CA ILE A 16 3.03 6.68 5.46
C ILE A 16 3.29 5.43 6.32
N ALA A 17 2.33 4.52 6.41
CA ALA A 17 2.51 3.25 7.12
C ALA A 17 3.65 2.42 6.49
N LEU A 18 3.72 2.37 5.16
CA LEU A 18 4.79 1.65 4.45
C LEU A 18 6.15 2.30 4.69
N LEU A 19 6.22 3.63 4.71
CA LEU A 19 7.43 4.36 5.07
C LEU A 19 7.89 3.99 6.49
N LEU A 20 6.97 3.94 7.45
CA LEU A 20 7.28 3.50 8.82
C LEU A 20 7.83 2.07 8.86
N LEU A 21 7.26 1.15 8.09
CA LEU A 21 7.79 -0.21 7.95
C LEU A 21 9.21 -0.23 7.36
N ILE A 22 9.47 0.56 6.31
CA ILE A 22 10.81 0.64 5.72
C ILE A 22 11.82 1.18 6.73
N LEU A 23 11.46 2.22 7.48
CA LEU A 23 12.34 2.82 8.49
C LEU A 23 12.65 1.83 9.62
N THR A 24 11.63 1.18 10.17
CA THR A 24 11.81 0.17 11.23
C THR A 24 12.60 -1.04 10.74
N ALA A 25 12.31 -1.56 9.54
CA ALA A 25 13.08 -2.65 8.93
C ALA A 25 14.53 -2.25 8.61
N SER A 26 14.78 -0.98 8.26
CA SER A 26 16.13 -0.49 7.97
C SER A 26 16.97 -0.28 9.23
N VAL A 27 16.33 0.09 10.34
CA VAL A 27 17.00 0.31 11.63
C VAL A 27 17.23 -1.00 12.39
N PHE A 28 16.21 -1.86 12.45
CA PHE A 28 16.24 -3.07 13.28
C PHE A 28 16.42 -4.37 12.49
N GLY A 29 16.23 -4.37 11.17
CA GLY A 29 16.39 -5.55 10.33
C GLY A 29 17.83 -5.86 9.95
N GLN A 30 18.00 -6.65 8.88
CA GLN A 30 19.31 -7.03 8.35
C GLN A 30 20.19 -5.80 8.04
N PRO A 31 21.45 -5.76 8.53
CA PRO A 31 22.37 -4.67 8.22
C PRO A 31 22.57 -4.47 6.71
N GLY A 32 22.54 -3.21 6.26
CA GLY A 32 22.74 -2.86 4.84
C GLY A 32 21.54 -3.10 3.91
N ALA A 33 20.41 -3.57 4.42
CA ALA A 33 19.23 -3.89 3.60
C ALA A 33 18.35 -2.67 3.22
N ALA A 34 18.64 -1.46 3.71
CA ALA A 34 17.80 -0.28 3.49
C ALA A 34 17.58 0.04 1.99
N LEU A 35 18.65 0.04 1.20
CA LEU A 35 18.56 0.25 -0.25
C LEU A 35 17.75 -0.86 -0.94
N LYS A 36 17.94 -2.12 -0.51
CA LYS A 36 17.17 -3.27 -1.01
C LYS A 36 15.67 -3.06 -0.79
N TYR A 37 15.26 -2.63 0.41
CA TYR A 37 13.84 -2.36 0.69
C TYR A 37 13.27 -1.21 -0.14
N GLY A 38 14.03 -0.13 -0.34
CA GLY A 38 13.63 0.97 -1.21
C GLY A 38 13.42 0.53 -2.67
N ILE A 39 14.35 -0.27 -3.21
CA ILE A 39 14.25 -0.84 -4.56
C ILE A 39 13.03 -1.76 -4.67
N ILE A 40 12.80 -2.62 -3.69
CA ILE A 40 11.64 -3.52 -3.65
C ILE A 40 10.34 -2.73 -3.73
N VAL A 41 10.18 -1.70 -2.89
CA VAL A 41 8.96 -0.89 -2.86
C VAL A 41 8.71 -0.23 -4.20
N LEU A 42 9.73 0.42 -4.77
CA LEU A 42 9.62 1.06 -6.07
C LEU A 42 9.26 0.05 -7.16
N ALA A 43 9.99 -1.07 -7.25
CA ALA A 43 9.77 -2.09 -8.26
C ALA A 43 8.36 -2.70 -8.15
N VAL A 44 7.94 -3.07 -6.94
CA VAL A 44 6.62 -3.69 -6.71
C VAL A 44 5.51 -2.71 -7.03
N VAL A 45 5.55 -1.47 -6.55
CA VAL A 45 4.46 -0.51 -6.79
C VAL A 45 4.38 -0.12 -8.26
N VAL A 46 5.51 0.19 -8.89
CA VAL A 46 5.56 0.59 -10.31
C VAL A 46 5.13 -0.55 -11.23
N ALA A 47 5.46 -1.80 -10.91
CA ALA A 47 5.00 -2.95 -11.70
C ALA A 47 3.54 -3.29 -11.40
N PHE A 48 3.14 -3.34 -10.12
CA PHE A 48 1.84 -3.83 -9.70
C PHE A 48 0.69 -2.96 -10.19
N VAL A 49 0.77 -1.64 -10.03
CA VAL A 49 -0.33 -0.73 -10.38
C VAL A 49 -0.76 -0.87 -11.86
N PRO A 50 0.14 -0.79 -12.87
CA PRO A 50 -0.24 -0.96 -14.27
C PRO A 50 -0.59 -2.41 -14.62
N LEU A 51 0.12 -3.41 -14.07
CA LEU A 51 -0.16 -4.82 -14.35
C LEU A 51 -1.54 -5.23 -13.82
N ASN A 52 -1.90 -4.77 -12.61
CA ASN A 52 -3.20 -5.08 -12.02
C ASN A 52 -4.34 -4.42 -12.81
N ALA A 53 -4.16 -3.18 -13.27
CA ALA A 53 -5.12 -2.51 -14.14
C ALA A 53 -5.28 -3.22 -15.49
N LEU A 54 -4.17 -3.64 -16.11
CA LEU A 54 -4.19 -4.39 -17.38
C LEU A 54 -4.89 -5.74 -17.20
N LEU A 55 -4.58 -6.46 -16.13
CA LEU A 55 -5.17 -7.76 -15.84
C LEU A 55 -6.68 -7.62 -15.57
N ALA A 56 -7.09 -6.64 -14.78
CA ALA A 56 -8.51 -6.36 -14.54
C ALA A 56 -9.26 -6.08 -15.85
N LYS A 57 -8.65 -5.31 -16.76
CA LYS A 57 -9.21 -5.05 -18.10
C LYS A 57 -9.31 -6.33 -18.94
N ARG A 58 -8.27 -7.17 -18.96
CA ARG A 58 -8.29 -8.46 -19.70
C ARG A 58 -9.32 -9.45 -19.16
N MET A 59 -9.57 -9.42 -17.85
CA MET A 59 -10.56 -10.25 -17.18
C MET A 59 -12.00 -9.69 -17.29
N GLY A 60 -12.19 -8.52 -17.93
CA GLY A 60 -13.50 -7.87 -18.01
C GLY A 60 -14.04 -7.35 -16.67
N TRP A 61 -13.17 -7.16 -15.68
CA TRP A 61 -13.57 -6.74 -14.34
C TRP A 61 -13.66 -5.21 -14.23
N ALA A 62 -14.88 -4.70 -14.09
CA ALA A 62 -15.13 -3.31 -13.71
C ALA A 62 -15.04 -3.15 -12.19
N ARG A 63 -13.83 -2.96 -11.67
CA ARG A 63 -13.60 -2.75 -10.23
C ARG A 63 -13.69 -1.24 -9.91
N PRO A 64 -14.76 -0.77 -9.23
CA PRO A 64 -14.84 0.63 -8.81
C PRO A 64 -13.74 0.97 -7.79
N PRO A 65 -13.50 2.26 -7.52
CA PRO A 65 -12.65 2.67 -6.41
C PRO A 65 -13.09 2.01 -5.10
N MET A 66 -12.15 1.69 -4.21
CA MET A 66 -12.43 1.04 -2.93
C MET A 66 -13.47 1.82 -2.14
N VAL A 67 -13.26 3.12 -1.92
CA VAL A 67 -14.24 3.98 -1.24
C VAL A 67 -15.10 4.69 -2.27
N HIS A 68 -16.38 4.37 -2.32
CA HIS A 68 -17.35 4.98 -3.24
C HIS A 68 -18.75 5.05 -2.61
N PRO A 69 -19.64 5.96 -3.07
CA PRO A 69 -20.94 6.18 -2.45
C PRO A 69 -21.85 4.95 -2.43
N GLY A 70 -21.71 4.07 -3.42
CA GLY A 70 -22.52 2.84 -3.55
C GLY A 70 -22.24 1.76 -2.50
N ALA A 71 -21.15 1.89 -1.73
CA ALA A 71 -20.81 0.93 -0.68
C ALA A 71 -19.95 1.58 0.43
N ALA A 72 -20.52 2.47 1.24
CA ALA A 72 -19.78 3.16 2.29
C ALA A 72 -19.07 2.23 3.30
N SER A 73 -19.57 1.00 3.49
CA SER A 73 -18.95 -0.02 4.36
C SER A 73 -17.55 -0.43 3.90
N THR A 74 -17.21 -0.30 2.61
CA THR A 74 -15.87 -0.58 2.10
C THR A 74 -14.80 0.36 2.65
N ALA A 75 -15.19 1.53 3.16
CA ALA A 75 -14.26 2.44 3.84
C ALA A 75 -13.69 1.82 5.12
N ALA A 76 -14.51 1.12 5.91
CA ALA A 76 -14.04 0.42 7.11
C ALA A 76 -13.07 -0.71 6.72
N TRP A 77 -13.43 -1.50 5.71
CA TRP A 77 -12.56 -2.58 5.19
C TRP A 77 -11.25 -2.04 4.61
N ALA A 78 -11.29 -0.91 3.92
CA ALA A 78 -10.11 -0.29 3.35
C ALA A 78 -9.13 0.19 4.43
N SER A 79 -9.62 0.60 5.61
CA SER A 79 -8.76 1.00 6.73
C SER A 79 -7.89 -0.14 7.29
N LEU A 80 -8.23 -1.41 6.98
CA LEU A 80 -7.39 -2.55 7.34
C LEU A 80 -6.02 -2.49 6.66
N PHE A 81 -5.90 -1.93 5.45
CA PHE A 81 -4.61 -1.84 4.76
C PHE A 81 -3.57 -1.04 5.57
N PRO A 82 -3.78 0.25 5.88
CA PRO A 82 -2.81 1.01 6.67
C PRO A 82 -2.63 0.41 8.06
N MET A 83 -3.68 -0.10 8.70
CA MET A 83 -3.58 -0.75 10.01
C MET A 83 -2.64 -1.95 10.00
N MET A 84 -2.80 -2.85 9.03
CA MET A 84 -1.95 -4.05 8.93
C MET A 84 -0.50 -3.70 8.58
N VAL A 85 -0.26 -2.65 7.78
CA VAL A 85 1.11 -2.17 7.51
C VAL A 85 1.73 -1.57 8.78
N ILE A 86 0.98 -0.82 9.58
CA ILE A 86 1.45 -0.28 10.87
C ILE A 86 1.81 -1.42 11.83
N LEU A 87 0.94 -2.42 11.98
CA LEU A 87 1.23 -3.59 12.82
C LEU A 87 2.48 -4.32 12.32
N SER A 88 2.66 -4.43 11.01
CA SER A 88 3.85 -5.03 10.40
C SER A 88 5.12 -4.24 10.73
N ALA A 89 5.05 -2.91 10.82
CA ALA A 89 6.18 -2.06 11.19
C ALA A 89 6.66 -2.27 12.64
N ALA A 90 5.85 -2.88 13.50
CA ALA A 90 6.28 -3.25 14.85
C ALA A 90 7.18 -4.50 14.85
N ILE A 91 7.06 -5.38 13.85
CA ILE A 91 7.76 -6.67 13.82
C ILE A 91 9.29 -6.51 13.87
N PRO A 92 9.94 -5.62 13.07
CA PRO A 92 11.38 -5.42 13.15
C PRO A 92 11.88 -5.01 14.52
N VAL A 93 11.07 -4.26 15.29
CA VAL A 93 11.41 -3.79 16.63
C VAL A 93 11.51 -4.94 17.63
N PHE A 94 10.58 -5.89 17.56
CA PHE A 94 10.54 -7.04 18.48
C PHE A 94 11.40 -8.22 18.03
N TRP A 95 11.74 -8.29 16.73
CA TRP A 95 12.52 -9.40 16.17
C TRP A 95 13.70 -8.92 15.30
N PRO A 96 14.70 -8.25 15.88
CA PRO A 96 15.77 -7.62 15.10
C PRO A 96 16.65 -8.62 14.32
N GLY A 97 17.40 -8.10 13.35
CA GLY A 97 18.44 -8.83 12.60
C GLY A 97 17.96 -9.66 11.40
N HIS A 98 16.65 -9.75 11.17
CA HIS A 98 16.07 -10.56 10.08
C HIS A 98 15.90 -9.76 8.78
N ASP A 99 15.82 -10.49 7.65
CA ASP A 99 15.43 -9.92 6.37
C ASP A 99 13.91 -9.78 6.29
N TYR A 100 13.45 -8.54 6.12
CA TYR A 100 12.03 -8.19 6.02
C TYR A 100 11.55 -7.99 4.60
N GLY A 101 12.33 -8.39 3.59
CA GLY A 101 12.00 -8.19 2.18
C GLY A 101 10.60 -8.68 1.79
N LEU A 102 10.21 -9.88 2.24
CA LEU A 102 8.87 -10.41 1.97
C LEU A 102 7.75 -9.55 2.59
N LEU A 103 7.96 -9.09 3.83
CA LEU A 103 7.01 -8.22 4.53
C LEU A 103 6.85 -6.88 3.78
N VAL A 104 7.97 -6.33 3.32
CA VAL A 104 8.00 -5.11 2.50
C VAL A 104 7.28 -5.31 1.16
N ILE A 105 7.44 -6.48 0.51
CA ILE A 105 6.70 -6.82 -0.73
C ILE A 105 5.19 -6.82 -0.46
N ILE A 106 4.73 -7.54 0.57
CA ILE A 106 3.29 -7.65 0.89
C ILE A 106 2.71 -6.26 1.19
N ALA A 107 3.39 -5.46 2.02
CA ALA A 107 2.96 -4.10 2.32
C ALA A 107 2.94 -3.19 1.08
N SER A 108 3.89 -3.38 0.16
CA SER A 108 3.93 -2.64 -1.11
C SER A 108 2.77 -3.00 -2.03
N LEU A 109 2.32 -4.26 -2.05
CA LEU A 109 1.12 -4.67 -2.79
C LEU A 109 -0.14 -4.02 -2.23
N TRP A 110 -0.28 -3.99 -0.89
CA TRP A 110 -1.39 -3.29 -0.23
C TRP A 110 -1.38 -1.79 -0.53
N PHE A 111 -0.22 -1.14 -0.45
CA PHE A 111 -0.11 0.26 -0.87
C PHE A 111 -0.48 0.44 -2.35
N GLY A 112 0.02 -0.42 -3.25
CA GLY A 112 -0.32 -0.39 -4.68
C GLY A 112 -1.82 -0.47 -4.94
N LEU A 113 -2.56 -1.30 -4.20
CA LEU A 113 -4.02 -1.38 -4.28
C LEU A 113 -4.70 -0.06 -3.89
N THR A 114 -4.21 0.60 -2.84
CA THR A 114 -4.75 1.91 -2.41
C THR A 114 -4.43 3.03 -3.40
N VAL A 115 -3.25 2.99 -4.02
CA VAL A 115 -2.85 3.93 -5.10
C VAL A 115 -3.74 3.74 -6.33
N GLU A 116 -3.94 2.49 -6.77
CA GLU A 116 -4.84 2.21 -7.89
C GLU A 116 -6.28 2.70 -7.59
N SER A 117 -6.74 2.51 -6.36
CA SER A 117 -8.03 3.02 -5.91
C SER A 117 -8.14 4.55 -6.03
N ALA A 118 -7.10 5.28 -5.61
CA ALA A 118 -7.04 6.74 -5.74
C ALA A 118 -7.00 7.18 -7.21
N LEU A 119 -6.23 6.50 -8.06
CA LEU A 119 -6.16 6.81 -9.49
C LEU A 119 -7.52 6.63 -10.19
N LYS A 120 -8.25 5.55 -9.86
CA LYS A 120 -9.59 5.31 -10.40
C LYS A 120 -10.60 6.34 -9.94
N ALA A 121 -10.55 6.74 -8.67
CA ALA A 121 -11.46 7.73 -8.11
C ALA A 121 -11.24 9.10 -8.78
N ARG A 122 -9.97 9.49 -9.00
CA ARG A 122 -9.60 10.68 -9.78
C ARG A 122 -10.07 10.65 -11.24
N GLN A 123 -10.16 9.48 -11.87
CA GLN A 123 -10.66 9.34 -13.24
C GLN A 123 -12.19 9.39 -13.33
N ALA A 124 -12.89 9.12 -12.23
CA ALA A 124 -14.35 9.07 -12.16
C ALA A 124 -15.01 10.38 -11.71
N GLY A 125 -14.23 11.30 -11.13
CA GLY A 125 -14.66 12.66 -10.75
C GLY A 125 -14.26 13.69 -11.80
#